data_AF-A0A9D7AKL2-F1
#
_entry.id   AF-A0A9D7AKL2-F1
#
_cell.length_a   1.000
_cell.length_b   1.000
_cell.length_c   1.000
_cell.angle_alpha   90.00
_cell.angle_beta   90.00
_cell.angle_gamma   90.00
#
_symmetry.space_group_name_H-M   'P 1'
#
loop_
_entity.id
_entity.type
_entity.pdbx_description
1 polymer ?
#
loop_
_entity_poly.entity_id
_entity_poly.type
_entity_poly.pdbx_seq_one_letter_code
_entity_poly.pdbx_strand_id
1 'polypeptide(L)'
;MSQDFAPATDAQQDSLLWSVQWLAAYYNKPASAAVLYAGLPKEPKLTSQLALRMLDQIGMGVAWVERDLDQLFSYLFPVVLTRKDGSHCIVTERSSGKGAGSSYRVILPENGGEVTLSARALEEMYSGYALLCNPKPKLDERSNDCLPEPNKEGHWLFSTLWRYRHYFASAAMAALLANILTLASTFFTMNVYDRVVPTQAYVTLWSLGIGVFIAIIFEFVSRLVRAHLFDIAGKKADLLLGTMLFRQVLGIRMESKPQSSGAFANQLREFESVRDFVTSATLSTLSDLPFCALFLFIIYLVAGPLVLVPLCAVPIILIVSLCVQWPLA
;
A
#
# COMPACT_ATOMS: atom_id res chain seq x y z
N MET A 1 -9.72 63.57 -28.16
CA MET A 1 -9.47 62.49 -27.18
C MET A 1 -9.66 61.17 -27.90
N SER A 2 -8.60 60.71 -28.56
CA SER A 2 -8.50 59.36 -29.12
C SER A 2 -8.33 58.39 -27.97
N GLN A 3 -9.34 57.56 -27.70
CA GLN A 3 -9.17 56.41 -26.82
C GLN A 3 -8.35 55.39 -27.59
N ASP A 4 -7.07 55.31 -27.27
CA ASP A 4 -6.19 54.23 -27.71
C ASP A 4 -6.69 52.93 -27.08
N PHE A 5 -7.42 52.14 -27.86
CA PHE A 5 -7.67 50.73 -27.53
C PHE A 5 -6.34 50.00 -27.64
N ALA A 6 -5.74 49.68 -26.50
CA ALA A 6 -4.56 48.81 -26.45
C ALA A 6 -4.91 47.47 -27.15
N PRO A 7 -4.11 46.99 -28.11
CA PRO A 7 -4.34 45.68 -28.70
C PRO A 7 -4.15 44.63 -27.60
N ALA A 8 -5.12 43.73 -27.45
CA ALA A 8 -5.04 42.59 -26.54
C ALA A 8 -3.80 41.76 -26.91
N THR A 9 -2.71 41.96 -26.18
CA THR A 9 -1.41 41.35 -26.44
C THR A 9 -1.31 40.12 -25.54
N ASP A 10 -1.63 38.95 -26.07
CA ASP A 10 -0.73 37.80 -26.20
C ASP A 10 -1.56 36.53 -26.44
N ALA A 11 -1.36 35.93 -27.63
CA ALA A 11 -1.97 34.71 -28.11
C ALA A 11 -3.50 34.71 -28.14
N GLN A 12 -4.06 34.65 -29.35
CA GLN A 12 -5.38 34.09 -29.61
C GLN A 12 -5.50 32.80 -28.81
N GLN A 13 -6.15 32.88 -27.64
CA GLN A 13 -6.12 31.84 -26.62
C GLN A 13 -6.57 30.57 -27.31
N ASP A 14 -5.69 29.58 -27.36
CA ASP A 14 -5.96 28.35 -28.05
C ASP A 14 -7.19 27.71 -27.43
N SER A 15 -8.32 27.87 -28.12
CA SER A 15 -9.64 27.47 -27.61
C SER A 15 -9.67 25.98 -27.27
N LEU A 16 -8.86 25.16 -27.95
CA LEU A 16 -8.74 23.74 -27.66
C LEU A 16 -7.93 23.51 -26.39
N LEU A 17 -6.79 24.18 -26.23
CA LEU A 17 -5.95 24.05 -25.03
C LEU A 17 -6.71 24.46 -23.77
N TRP A 18 -7.47 25.56 -23.86
CA TRP A 18 -8.34 26.01 -22.78
C TRP A 18 -9.41 24.96 -22.46
N SER A 19 -10.04 24.39 -23.50
CA SER A 19 -11.05 23.34 -23.33
C SER A 19 -10.49 22.07 -22.70
N VAL A 20 -9.27 21.68 -23.06
CA VAL A 20 -8.53 20.54 -22.47
C VAL A 20 -8.23 20.79 -20.99
N GLN A 21 -7.76 21.99 -20.63
CA GLN A 21 -7.51 22.37 -19.24
C GLN A 21 -8.79 22.37 -18.40
N TRP A 22 -9.87 22.90 -18.96
CA TRP A 22 -11.17 22.92 -18.31
C TRP A 22 -11.71 21.49 -18.07
N LEU A 23 -11.63 20.62 -19.08
CA LEU A 23 -12.01 19.20 -18.92
C LEU A 23 -11.17 18.50 -17.85
N ALA A 24 -9.85 18.75 -17.84
CA ALA A 24 -8.96 18.17 -16.84
C ALA A 24 -9.34 18.63 -15.42
N ALA A 25 -9.65 19.92 -15.25
CA ALA A 25 -10.15 20.45 -13.98
C ALA A 25 -11.51 19.87 -13.58
N TYR A 26 -12.45 19.72 -14.52
CA TYR A 26 -13.78 19.14 -14.28
C TYR A 26 -13.70 17.71 -13.74
N TYR A 27 -12.78 16.89 -14.25
CA TYR A 27 -12.55 15.52 -13.77
C TYR A 27 -11.58 15.42 -12.57
N ASN A 28 -11.41 16.50 -11.80
CA ASN A 28 -10.51 16.58 -10.62
C ASN A 28 -9.03 16.24 -10.92
N LYS A 29 -8.57 16.53 -12.13
CA LYS A 29 -7.16 16.36 -12.54
C LYS A 29 -6.60 17.68 -13.10
N PRO A 30 -6.53 18.75 -12.29
CA PRO A 30 -6.04 20.04 -12.77
C PRO A 30 -4.58 19.91 -13.24
N ALA A 31 -4.32 20.27 -14.50
CA ALA A 31 -3.01 20.25 -15.11
C ALA A 31 -2.69 21.61 -15.73
N SER A 32 -1.51 22.16 -15.41
CA SER A 32 -1.03 23.39 -16.05
C SER A 32 -0.68 23.13 -17.52
N ALA A 33 -0.67 24.18 -18.35
CA ALA A 33 -0.24 24.05 -19.76
C ALA A 33 1.13 23.38 -19.88
N ALA A 34 2.08 23.72 -18.99
CA ALA A 34 3.41 23.11 -18.99
C ALA A 34 3.38 21.60 -18.74
N VAL A 35 2.48 21.13 -17.86
CA VAL A 35 2.30 19.69 -17.59
C VAL A 35 1.65 18.99 -18.77
N LEU A 36 0.66 19.62 -19.42
CA LEU A 36 0.01 19.08 -20.62
C LEU A 36 1.00 18.93 -21.78
N TYR A 37 1.90 19.90 -21.97
CA TYR A 37 2.93 19.85 -23.03
C TYR A 37 4.15 19.00 -22.65
N ALA A 38 4.21 18.40 -21.46
CA ALA A 38 5.39 17.66 -21.01
C ALA A 38 5.64 16.43 -21.89
N GLY A 39 6.71 16.47 -22.69
CA GLY A 39 7.08 15.40 -23.62
C GLY A 39 6.37 15.48 -24.98
N LEU A 40 5.63 16.55 -25.26
CA LEU A 40 4.97 16.81 -26.54
C LEU A 40 5.58 18.03 -27.26
N PRO A 41 5.58 18.05 -28.60
CA PRO A 41 6.05 19.21 -29.36
C PRO A 41 5.13 20.41 -29.09
N LYS A 42 5.73 21.58 -28.86
CA LYS A 42 5.00 22.83 -28.66
C LYS A 42 4.70 23.46 -30.03
N GLU A 43 3.44 23.38 -30.45
CA GLU A 43 2.94 24.01 -31.66
C GLU A 43 2.20 25.33 -31.33
N PRO A 44 2.15 26.30 -32.25
CA PRO A 44 1.43 27.57 -32.03
C PRO A 44 -0.09 27.42 -31.94
N LYS A 45 -0.64 26.32 -32.48
CA LYS A 45 -2.04 25.89 -32.30
C LYS A 45 -2.06 24.40 -31.99
N LEU A 46 -2.93 24.00 -31.07
CA LEU A 46 -3.08 22.65 -30.59
C LEU A 46 -3.82 21.83 -31.65
N THR A 47 -3.12 20.86 -32.22
CA THR A 47 -3.72 19.90 -33.15
C THR A 47 -4.62 18.92 -32.38
N SER A 48 -5.72 18.48 -33.00
CA SER A 48 -6.68 17.50 -32.45
C SER A 48 -6.01 16.22 -31.92
N GLN A 49 -4.97 15.74 -32.61
CA GLN A 49 -4.15 14.59 -32.17
C GLN A 49 -3.32 14.88 -30.92
N LEU A 50 -2.81 16.11 -30.78
CA LEU A 50 -2.01 16.50 -29.63
C LEU A 50 -2.90 16.60 -28.38
N ALA A 51 -4.13 17.09 -28.53
CA ALA A 51 -5.14 17.12 -27.47
C ALA A 51 -5.50 15.71 -26.95
N LEU A 52 -5.60 14.71 -27.84
CA LEU A 52 -5.79 13.31 -27.42
C LEU A 52 -4.64 12.84 -26.54
N ARG A 53 -3.39 13.08 -26.96
CA ARG A 53 -2.19 12.66 -26.20
C ARG A 53 -2.09 13.35 -24.85
N MET A 54 -2.40 14.65 -24.78
CA MET A 54 -2.42 15.43 -23.54
C MET A 54 -3.38 14.84 -22.51
N LEU A 55 -4.61 14.55 -22.92
CA LEU A 55 -5.62 13.99 -22.03
C LEU A 55 -5.31 12.52 -21.68
N ASP A 56 -4.77 11.75 -22.62
CA ASP A 56 -4.33 10.37 -22.39
C ASP A 56 -3.22 10.27 -21.34
N GLN A 57 -2.27 11.21 -21.36
CA GLN A 57 -1.18 11.32 -20.38
C GLN A 57 -1.68 11.58 -18.95
N ILE A 58 -2.83 12.24 -18.81
CA ILE A 58 -3.48 12.48 -17.50
C ILE A 58 -4.41 11.30 -17.13
N GLY A 59 -4.41 10.22 -17.92
CA GLY A 59 -5.22 9.03 -17.69
C GLY A 59 -6.70 9.26 -17.98
N MET A 60 -7.02 10.04 -19.01
CA MET A 60 -8.37 10.18 -19.55
C MET A 60 -8.47 9.39 -20.87
N GLY A 61 -9.59 8.71 -21.07
CA GLY A 61 -9.94 8.05 -22.32
C GLY A 61 -10.64 9.07 -23.19
N VAL A 62 -10.05 9.38 -24.33
CA VAL A 62 -10.52 10.48 -25.17
C VAL A 62 -10.61 10.03 -26.62
N ALA A 63 -11.67 10.44 -27.30
CA ALA A 63 -11.88 10.16 -28.72
C ALA A 63 -12.59 11.33 -29.40
N TRP A 64 -12.10 11.70 -30.59
CA TRP A 64 -12.84 12.54 -31.52
C TRP A 64 -13.87 11.68 -32.25
N VAL A 65 -15.12 12.13 -32.26
CA VAL A 65 -16.23 11.43 -32.91
C VAL A 65 -17.02 12.42 -33.76
N GLU A 66 -17.40 11.99 -34.95
CA GLU A 66 -18.33 12.71 -35.81
C GLU A 66 -19.78 12.30 -35.44
N ARG A 67 -20.56 13.24 -34.90
CA ARG A 67 -21.95 12.98 -34.45
C ARG A 67 -22.78 14.25 -34.52
N ASP A 68 -24.05 14.11 -34.89
CA ASP A 68 -25.00 15.22 -34.82
C ASP A 68 -25.38 15.55 -33.35
N LEU A 69 -25.84 16.80 -33.12
CA LEU A 69 -26.27 17.29 -31.80
C LEU A 69 -27.40 16.48 -31.17
N ASP A 70 -28.22 15.82 -31.99
CA ASP A 70 -29.28 14.92 -31.53
C ASP A 70 -28.76 13.58 -31.01
N GLN A 71 -27.61 13.13 -31.50
CA GLN A 71 -26.97 11.87 -31.09
C GLN A 71 -26.06 12.04 -29.86
N LEU A 72 -25.88 13.27 -29.39
CA LEU A 72 -25.19 13.61 -28.15
C LEU A 72 -26.19 13.56 -26.98
N PHE A 73 -26.24 12.40 -26.33
CA PHE A 73 -27.08 12.18 -25.16
C PHE A 73 -26.54 12.90 -23.91
N SER A 74 -27.44 13.26 -22.99
CA SER A 74 -27.11 14.06 -21.79
C SER A 74 -26.07 13.43 -20.86
N TYR A 75 -25.90 12.11 -20.90
CA TYR A 75 -24.91 11.41 -20.07
C TYR A 75 -23.47 11.50 -20.60
N LEU A 76 -23.27 11.99 -21.83
CA LEU A 76 -21.94 12.17 -22.43
C LEU A 76 -21.29 13.48 -22.03
N PHE A 77 -22.05 14.43 -21.45
CA PHE A 77 -21.52 15.73 -21.04
C PHE A 77 -20.63 15.61 -19.79
N PRO A 78 -19.58 16.45 -19.67
CA PRO A 78 -19.21 17.53 -20.59
C PRO A 78 -18.49 17.05 -21.87
N VAL A 79 -18.80 17.70 -23.00
CA VAL A 79 -18.21 17.40 -24.33
C VAL A 79 -17.63 18.67 -24.92
N VAL A 80 -16.47 18.58 -25.57
CA VAL A 80 -15.94 19.71 -26.37
C VAL A 80 -16.46 19.58 -27.80
N LEU A 81 -17.09 20.61 -28.32
CA LEU A 81 -17.54 20.69 -29.69
C LEU A 81 -16.57 21.55 -30.51
N THR A 82 -16.38 21.17 -31.76
CA THR A 82 -15.69 22.01 -32.75
C THR A 82 -16.72 22.86 -33.49
N ARG A 83 -16.44 24.17 -33.59
CA ARG A 83 -17.25 25.14 -34.33
C ARG A 83 -16.77 25.25 -35.78
N LYS A 84 -17.63 25.75 -36.68
CA LYS A 84 -17.32 25.94 -38.11
C LYS A 84 -16.19 26.95 -38.37
N ASP A 85 -15.95 27.85 -37.42
CA ASP A 85 -14.83 28.81 -37.43
C ASP A 85 -13.48 28.20 -37.00
N GLY A 86 -13.46 26.91 -36.62
CA GLY A 86 -12.27 26.22 -36.12
C GLY A 86 -11.97 26.48 -34.65
N SER A 87 -12.84 27.19 -33.93
CA SER A 87 -12.77 27.33 -32.47
C SER A 87 -13.49 26.17 -31.75
N HIS A 88 -13.27 26.04 -30.45
CA HIS A 88 -13.86 25.00 -29.63
C HIS A 88 -14.73 25.58 -28.52
N CYS A 89 -15.82 24.89 -28.17
CA CYS A 89 -16.69 25.24 -27.05
C CYS A 89 -17.05 24.00 -26.25
N ILE A 90 -17.40 24.17 -24.98
CA ILE A 90 -17.73 23.05 -24.09
C ILE A 90 -19.22 23.05 -23.82
N VAL A 91 -19.89 21.93 -24.03
CA VAL A 91 -21.29 21.75 -23.65
C VAL A 91 -21.33 20.99 -22.34
N THR A 92 -21.95 21.59 -21.33
CA THR A 92 -22.04 21.02 -19.97
C THR A 92 -23.38 20.36 -19.71
N GLU A 93 -24.47 20.98 -20.17
CA GLU A 93 -25.82 20.49 -19.91
C GLU A 93 -26.75 20.71 -21.11
N ARG A 94 -27.66 19.76 -21.31
CA ARG A 94 -28.81 19.91 -22.22
C ARG A 94 -30.08 19.96 -21.37
N SER A 95 -30.78 21.09 -21.40
CA SER A 95 -32.07 21.27 -20.74
C SER A 95 -33.19 21.18 -21.78
N SER A 96 -34.03 20.15 -21.62
CA SER A 96 -35.23 19.95 -22.45
C SER A 96 -36.42 20.62 -21.78
N GLY A 97 -36.86 21.76 -22.32
CA GLY A 97 -38.06 22.46 -21.87
C GLY A 97 -39.32 21.76 -22.38
N LYS A 98 -40.35 21.62 -21.53
CA LYS A 98 -41.65 20.96 -21.83
C LYS A 98 -42.54 21.68 -22.88
N GLY A 99 -41.97 22.43 -23.83
CA GLY A 99 -42.74 23.15 -24.85
C GLY A 99 -41.97 24.21 -25.65
N ALA A 100 -40.70 24.44 -25.33
CA ALA A 100 -39.75 25.23 -26.11
C ALA A 100 -38.52 24.35 -26.34
N GLY A 101 -37.96 24.37 -27.55
CA GLY A 101 -36.94 23.43 -28.02
C GLY A 101 -35.74 23.22 -27.10
N SER A 102 -34.94 22.19 -27.36
CA SER A 102 -33.75 21.86 -26.56
C SER A 102 -32.85 23.09 -26.42
N SER A 103 -32.48 23.40 -25.17
CA SER A 103 -31.49 24.44 -24.85
C SER A 103 -30.21 23.79 -24.33
N TYR A 104 -29.07 24.34 -24.71
CA TYR A 104 -27.76 23.84 -24.34
C TYR A 104 -27.02 24.90 -23.55
N ARG A 105 -26.45 24.50 -22.41
CA ARG A 105 -25.53 25.35 -21.66
C ARG A 105 -24.14 25.12 -22.22
N VAL A 106 -23.55 26.19 -22.76
CA VAL A 106 -22.27 26.17 -23.46
C VAL A 106 -21.32 27.14 -22.79
N ILE A 107 -20.08 26.72 -22.60
CA ILE A 107 -19.00 27.56 -22.11
C ILE A 107 -18.12 27.92 -23.32
N LEU A 108 -18.02 29.22 -23.57
CA LEU A 108 -17.20 29.78 -24.64
C LEU A 108 -15.85 30.23 -24.05
N PRO A 109 -14.71 29.77 -24.60
CA PRO A 109 -13.40 30.17 -24.10
C PRO A 109 -13.13 31.67 -24.24
N GLU A 110 -13.76 32.33 -25.22
CA GLU A 110 -13.63 33.76 -25.50
C GLU A 110 -14.10 34.65 -24.33
N ASN A 111 -15.16 34.22 -23.62
CA ASN A 111 -15.77 35.00 -22.54
C ASN A 111 -15.63 34.33 -21.16
N GLY A 112 -15.19 33.06 -21.11
CA GLY A 112 -15.11 32.24 -19.90
C GLY A 112 -16.45 31.98 -19.18
N GLY A 113 -17.55 32.55 -19.69
CA GLY A 113 -18.88 32.50 -19.10
C GLY A 113 -19.77 31.40 -19.67
N GLU A 114 -20.73 30.96 -18.86
CA GLU A 114 -21.80 30.06 -19.27
C GLU A 114 -22.86 30.84 -20.07
N VAL A 115 -23.08 30.45 -21.33
CA VAL A 115 -24.11 31.00 -22.19
C VAL A 115 -25.13 29.90 -22.50
N THR A 116 -26.42 30.23 -22.39
CA THR A 116 -27.48 29.31 -22.79
C THR A 116 -27.84 29.58 -24.25
N LEU A 117 -27.69 28.57 -25.10
CA LEU A 117 -27.98 28.65 -26.53
C LEU A 117 -29.17 27.75 -26.88
N SER A 118 -29.95 28.17 -27.89
CA SER A 118 -30.99 27.31 -28.48
C SER A 118 -30.35 26.25 -29.37
N ALA A 119 -31.01 25.10 -29.55
CA ALA A 119 -30.54 24.03 -30.46
C ALA A 119 -30.17 24.55 -31.85
N ARG A 120 -31.03 25.39 -32.46
CA ARG A 120 -30.78 25.99 -33.78
C ARG A 120 -29.51 26.84 -33.84
N ALA A 121 -29.31 27.69 -32.83
CA ALA A 121 -28.12 28.53 -32.78
C ALA A 121 -26.83 27.70 -32.59
N LEU A 122 -26.91 26.60 -31.85
CA LEU A 122 -25.78 25.69 -31.66
C LEU A 122 -25.49 24.86 -32.93
N GLU A 123 -26.53 24.39 -33.62
CA GLU A 123 -26.42 23.67 -34.91
C GLU A 123 -25.78 24.54 -36.01
N GLU A 124 -26.10 25.83 -36.06
CA GLU A 124 -25.48 26.75 -37.01
C GLU A 124 -23.97 26.87 -36.80
N MET A 125 -23.52 26.85 -35.54
CA MET A 125 -22.11 26.97 -35.18
C MET A 125 -21.35 25.64 -35.23
N TYR A 126 -22.02 24.50 -35.08
CA TYR A 126 -21.39 23.19 -34.92
C TYR A 126 -20.85 22.62 -36.24
N SER A 127 -19.61 22.10 -36.23
CA SER A 127 -18.98 21.53 -37.42
C SER A 127 -19.18 20.01 -37.58
N GLY A 128 -19.83 19.33 -36.64
CA GLY A 128 -20.06 17.87 -36.67
C GLY A 128 -19.08 17.04 -35.86
N TYR A 129 -17.99 17.64 -35.34
CA TYR A 129 -16.96 16.93 -34.57
C TYR A 129 -17.04 17.25 -33.08
N ALA A 130 -17.08 16.21 -32.25
CA ALA A 130 -17.11 16.28 -30.80
C ALA A 130 -15.95 15.49 -30.18
N LEU A 131 -15.36 16.02 -29.11
CA LEU A 131 -14.38 15.36 -28.27
C LEU A 131 -15.10 14.75 -27.06
N LEU A 132 -15.20 13.43 -27.04
CA LEU A 132 -15.72 12.70 -25.89
C LEU A 132 -14.58 12.39 -24.93
N CYS A 133 -14.80 12.65 -23.64
CA CYS A 133 -13.86 12.38 -22.59
C CYS A 133 -14.52 11.51 -21.52
N ASN A 134 -13.82 10.46 -21.09
CA ASN A 134 -14.21 9.66 -19.94
C ASN A 134 -12.96 9.35 -19.10
N PRO A 135 -12.94 9.56 -17.78
CA PRO A 135 -11.82 9.10 -16.96
C PRO A 135 -11.60 7.61 -17.18
N LYS A 136 -10.35 7.20 -17.50
CA LYS A 136 -10.04 5.77 -17.53
C LYS A 136 -10.22 5.23 -16.12
N PRO A 137 -11.00 4.15 -15.91
CA PRO A 137 -11.07 3.51 -14.61
C PRO A 137 -9.66 3.03 -14.27
N LYS A 138 -9.00 3.68 -13.31
CA LYS A 138 -7.85 3.06 -12.64
C LYS A 138 -8.41 1.89 -11.87
N LEU A 139 -7.91 0.69 -12.14
CA LEU A 139 -8.23 -0.47 -11.32
C LEU A 139 -7.92 -0.10 -9.86
N ASP A 140 -8.94 -0.26 -9.03
CA ASP A 140 -9.03 0.19 -7.65
C ASP A 140 -7.72 -0.03 -6.86
N GLU A 141 -7.14 1.05 -6.34
CA GLU A 141 -6.02 1.05 -5.37
C GLU A 141 -6.41 0.39 -4.04
N ARG A 142 -7.64 -0.11 -3.88
CA ARG A 142 -7.98 -1.07 -2.82
C ARG A 142 -7.20 -2.38 -2.89
N SER A 143 -6.60 -2.71 -4.04
CA SER A 143 -5.62 -3.81 -4.14
C SER A 143 -4.23 -3.42 -3.61
N ASN A 144 -3.94 -2.12 -3.45
CA ASN A 144 -2.70 -1.60 -2.89
C ASN A 144 -2.70 -1.55 -1.36
N ASP A 145 -3.84 -1.68 -0.67
CA ASP A 145 -3.85 -1.87 0.79
C ASP A 145 -3.11 -3.17 1.19
N CYS A 146 -3.00 -4.12 0.27
CA CYS A 146 -2.21 -5.35 0.44
C CYS A 146 -0.69 -5.15 0.29
N LEU A 147 -0.21 -4.06 -0.32
CA LEU A 147 1.21 -3.87 -0.65
C LEU A 147 1.67 -2.43 -0.32
N PRO A 148 2.48 -2.23 0.73
CA PRO A 148 2.86 -0.89 1.20
C PRO A 148 3.70 -0.11 0.19
N GLU A 149 3.36 1.16 0.00
CA GLU A 149 4.29 2.19 -0.47
C GLU A 149 5.44 2.32 0.56
N PRO A 150 6.71 2.37 0.12
CA PRO A 150 7.85 2.46 1.03
C PRO A 150 7.84 3.84 1.70
N ASN A 151 7.37 3.89 2.96
CA ASN A 151 7.46 5.07 3.79
C ASN A 151 8.93 5.43 4.04
N LYS A 152 9.29 6.70 3.89
CA LYS A 152 10.68 7.20 3.80
C LYS A 152 11.41 7.39 5.15
N GLU A 153 10.81 7.04 6.30
CA GLU A 153 11.36 7.46 7.60
C GLU A 153 11.61 6.34 8.62
N GLY A 154 11.67 5.07 8.21
CA GLY A 154 12.08 3.98 9.11
C GLY A 154 12.67 2.78 8.39
N HIS A 155 13.38 1.92 9.13
CA HIS A 155 13.89 0.65 8.59
C HIS A 155 12.70 -0.14 8.03
N TRP A 156 12.60 -0.23 6.70
CA TRP A 156 11.48 -0.79 5.92
C TRP A 156 10.96 -2.14 6.47
N LEU A 157 11.88 -2.93 7.01
CA LEU A 157 11.65 -4.23 7.63
C LEU A 157 10.82 -4.16 8.94
N PHE A 158 11.16 -3.25 9.85
CA PHE A 158 10.44 -3.07 11.11
C PHE A 158 9.04 -2.49 10.91
N SER A 159 8.88 -1.59 9.93
CA SER A 159 7.57 -1.02 9.58
C SER A 159 6.61 -2.08 9.04
N THR A 160 7.15 -3.07 8.31
CA THR A 160 6.39 -4.20 7.77
C THR A 160 6.01 -5.20 8.87
N LEU A 161 6.93 -5.50 9.79
CA LEU A 161 6.68 -6.36 10.96
C LEU A 161 5.61 -5.80 11.91
N TRP A 162 5.62 -4.48 12.15
CA TRP A 162 4.67 -3.82 13.06
C TRP A 162 3.21 -3.95 12.60
N ARG A 163 2.96 -4.05 11.30
CA ARG A 163 1.61 -4.23 10.73
C ARG A 163 1.01 -5.61 11.07
N TYR A 164 1.85 -6.61 11.29
CA TYR A 164 1.44 -7.97 11.68
C TYR A 164 1.48 -8.21 13.19
N ARG A 165 1.55 -7.15 14.02
CA ARG A 165 1.58 -7.24 15.49
C ARG A 165 0.50 -8.13 16.10
N HIS A 166 -0.65 -8.31 15.45
CA HIS A 166 -1.70 -9.19 15.94
C HIS A 166 -1.30 -10.67 15.89
N TYR A 167 -0.62 -11.11 14.83
CA TYR A 167 -0.09 -12.48 14.75
C TYR A 167 1.03 -12.70 15.76
N PHE A 168 1.91 -11.71 15.94
CA PHE A 168 2.94 -11.73 16.98
C PHE A 168 2.35 -11.71 18.39
N ALA A 169 1.29 -10.94 18.63
CA ALA A 169 0.61 -10.90 19.93
C ALA A 169 -0.08 -12.24 20.24
N SER A 170 -0.73 -12.86 19.24
CA SER A 170 -1.34 -14.18 19.38
C SER A 170 -0.28 -15.26 19.64
N ALA A 171 0.85 -15.21 18.92
CA ALA A 171 1.98 -16.10 19.16
C ALA A 171 2.60 -15.88 20.55
N ALA A 172 2.74 -14.62 20.98
CA ALA A 172 3.22 -14.22 22.29
C ALA A 172 2.27 -14.62 23.43
N MET A 173 0.98 -14.72 23.16
CA MET A 173 -0.01 -15.27 24.10
C MET A 173 0.13 -16.80 24.22
N ALA A 174 0.32 -17.51 23.09
CA ALA A 174 0.51 -18.96 23.06
C ALA A 174 1.84 -19.40 23.71
N ALA A 175 2.98 -18.82 23.31
CA ALA A 175 3.65 -17.90 24.20
C ALA A 175 3.70 -18.18 25.70
N LEU A 176 3.16 -17.19 26.37
CA LEU A 176 2.91 -17.08 27.78
C LEU A 176 2.17 -18.29 28.35
N LEU A 177 1.13 -18.78 27.68
CA LEU A 177 0.37 -19.94 28.16
C LEU A 177 1.26 -21.19 28.27
N ALA A 178 2.06 -21.49 27.24
CA ALA A 178 2.98 -22.62 27.27
C ALA A 178 3.99 -22.48 28.41
N ASN A 179 4.61 -21.30 28.55
CA ASN A 179 5.61 -21.05 29.60
C ASN A 179 5.01 -21.15 31.02
N ILE A 180 3.76 -20.71 31.22
CA ILE A 180 3.06 -20.89 32.50
C ILE A 180 2.76 -22.36 32.77
N LEU A 181 2.32 -23.11 31.77
CA LEU A 181 2.04 -24.54 31.92
C LEU A 181 3.31 -25.35 32.22
N THR A 182 4.47 -24.94 31.71
CA THR A 182 5.77 -25.54 32.07
C THR A 182 6.01 -25.48 33.59
N LEU A 183 5.62 -24.40 34.25
CA LEU A 183 5.78 -24.25 35.71
C LEU A 183 4.95 -25.28 36.48
N ALA A 184 3.85 -25.77 35.93
CA ALA A 184 3.04 -26.80 36.59
C ALA A 184 3.86 -28.07 36.85
N SER A 185 4.74 -28.45 35.91
CA SER A 185 5.66 -29.58 36.08
C SER A 185 6.68 -29.33 37.18
N THR A 186 7.29 -28.13 37.22
CA THR A 186 8.23 -27.75 38.29
C THR A 186 7.57 -27.76 39.67
N PHE A 187 6.38 -27.15 39.79
CA PHE A 187 5.63 -27.14 41.05
C PHE A 187 5.11 -28.52 41.43
N PHE A 188 4.78 -29.37 40.47
CA PHE A 188 4.43 -30.76 40.74
C PHE A 188 5.59 -31.49 41.40
N THR A 189 6.79 -31.44 40.81
CA THR A 189 7.99 -32.05 41.40
C THR A 189 8.23 -31.52 42.81
N MET A 190 8.17 -30.20 43.01
CA MET A 190 8.31 -29.58 44.34
C MET A 190 7.29 -30.12 45.34
N ASN A 191 6.00 -30.10 45.00
CA ASN A 191 4.94 -30.59 45.90
C ASN A 191 5.05 -32.09 46.17
N VAL A 192 5.45 -32.88 45.17
CA VAL A 192 5.57 -34.33 45.32
C VAL A 192 6.70 -34.66 46.29
N TYR A 193 7.89 -34.09 46.09
CA TYR A 193 9.05 -34.37 46.94
C TYR A 193 8.91 -33.78 48.34
N ASP A 194 8.44 -32.53 48.47
CA ASP A 194 8.41 -31.84 49.76
C ASP A 194 7.21 -32.26 50.62
N ARG A 195 6.09 -32.60 49.99
CA ARG A 195 4.83 -32.81 50.71
C ARG A 195 4.29 -34.21 50.57
N VAL A 196 4.19 -34.74 49.34
CA VAL A 196 3.45 -35.99 49.09
C VAL A 196 4.25 -37.23 49.48
N VAL A 197 5.54 -37.28 49.16
CA VAL A 197 6.42 -38.41 49.49
C VAL A 197 6.57 -38.55 51.02
N PRO A 198 6.82 -37.48 51.81
CA PRO A 198 6.94 -37.60 53.27
C PRO A 198 5.62 -37.94 53.97
N THR A 199 4.49 -37.40 53.49
CA THR A 199 3.17 -37.62 54.13
C THR A 199 2.41 -38.83 53.61
N GLN A 200 2.94 -39.54 52.60
CA GLN A 200 2.30 -40.68 51.93
C GLN A 200 0.88 -40.36 51.43
N ALA A 201 0.63 -39.12 51.01
CA ALA A 201 -0.67 -38.64 50.57
C ALA A 201 -1.01 -39.08 49.12
N TYR A 202 -1.28 -40.36 48.91
CA TYR A 202 -1.52 -40.94 47.57
C TYR A 202 -2.69 -40.31 46.81
N VAL A 203 -3.75 -39.87 47.50
CA VAL A 203 -4.91 -39.21 46.87
C VAL A 203 -4.48 -37.86 46.26
N THR A 204 -3.66 -37.08 46.98
CA THR A 204 -3.12 -35.82 46.49
C THR A 204 -2.17 -36.05 45.32
N LEU A 205 -1.36 -37.12 45.35
CA LEU A 205 -0.48 -37.50 44.24
C LEU A 205 -1.24 -37.68 42.93
N TRP A 206 -2.28 -38.51 42.93
CA TRP A 206 -3.07 -38.80 41.74
C TRP A 206 -3.83 -37.58 41.24
N SER A 207 -4.40 -36.78 42.16
CA SER A 207 -5.08 -35.53 41.80
C SER A 207 -4.14 -34.53 41.12
N LEU A 208 -2.96 -34.30 41.70
CA LEU A 208 -1.97 -33.37 41.14
C LEU A 208 -1.37 -33.93 39.83
N GLY A 209 -1.13 -35.25 39.78
CA GLY A 209 -0.58 -35.94 38.61
C GLY A 209 -1.49 -35.86 37.40
N ILE A 210 -2.81 -36.09 37.56
CA ILE A 210 -3.78 -35.92 36.47
C ILE A 210 -3.81 -34.46 36.01
N GLY A 211 -3.82 -33.49 36.94
CA GLY A 211 -3.81 -32.07 36.59
C GLY A 211 -2.57 -31.67 35.77
N VAL A 212 -1.40 -32.15 36.16
CA VAL A 212 -0.13 -31.85 35.49
C VAL A 212 -0.02 -32.60 34.16
N PHE A 213 -0.53 -33.82 34.08
CA PHE A 213 -0.62 -34.54 32.81
C PHE A 213 -1.46 -33.78 31.78
N ILE A 214 -2.62 -33.26 32.19
CA ILE A 214 -3.44 -32.38 31.35
C ILE A 214 -2.68 -31.10 31.00
N ALA A 215 -1.99 -30.48 31.97
CA ALA A 215 -1.19 -29.28 31.72
C ALA A 215 -0.09 -29.51 30.67
N ILE A 216 0.61 -30.64 30.71
CA ILE A 216 1.64 -31.03 29.72
C ILE A 216 1.02 -31.20 28.33
N ILE A 217 -0.19 -31.77 28.22
CA ILE A 217 -0.89 -31.86 26.92
C ILE A 217 -1.22 -30.46 26.38
N PHE A 218 -1.77 -29.58 27.22
CA PHE A 218 -2.04 -28.20 26.82
C PHE A 218 -0.77 -27.42 26.48
N GLU A 219 0.32 -27.68 27.18
CA GLU A 219 1.64 -27.10 26.93
C GLU A 219 2.16 -27.53 25.55
N PHE A 220 2.03 -28.82 25.24
CA PHE A 220 2.38 -29.38 23.93
C PHE A 220 1.55 -28.77 22.80
N VAL A 221 0.22 -28.72 22.96
CA VAL A 221 -0.68 -28.09 21.98
C VAL A 221 -0.37 -26.61 21.80
N SER A 222 -0.09 -25.88 22.88
CA SER A 222 0.27 -24.45 22.83
C SER A 222 1.57 -24.22 22.08
N ARG A 223 2.58 -25.09 22.25
CA ARG A 223 3.81 -25.06 21.47
C ARG A 223 3.56 -25.32 19.99
N LEU A 224 2.69 -26.27 19.66
CA LEU A 224 2.33 -26.58 18.26
C LEU A 224 1.61 -25.41 17.59
N VAL A 225 0.62 -24.81 18.27
CA VAL A 225 -0.10 -23.62 17.78
C VAL A 225 0.88 -22.47 17.57
N ARG A 226 1.78 -22.23 18.52
CA ARG A 226 2.81 -21.19 18.41
C ARG A 226 3.69 -21.41 17.17
N ALA A 227 4.19 -22.64 16.97
CA ALA A 227 5.02 -22.99 15.81
C ALA A 227 4.26 -22.73 14.49
N HIS A 228 3.01 -23.18 14.38
CA HIS A 228 2.18 -22.91 13.21
C HIS A 228 1.92 -21.42 12.96
N LEU A 229 1.72 -20.62 14.01
CA LEU A 229 1.55 -19.16 13.86
C LEU A 229 2.82 -18.49 13.34
N PHE A 230 4.00 -18.92 13.82
CA PHE A 230 5.28 -18.43 13.30
C PHE A 230 5.51 -18.87 11.86
N ASP A 231 5.16 -20.11 11.48
CA ASP A 231 5.25 -20.58 10.08
C ASP A 231 4.37 -19.76 9.13
N ILE A 232 3.14 -19.45 9.53
CA ILE A 232 2.22 -18.65 8.72
C ILE A 232 2.73 -17.21 8.59
N ALA A 233 3.23 -16.62 9.69
CA ALA A 233 3.83 -15.30 9.67
C ALA A 233 5.07 -15.26 8.76
N GLY A 234 5.93 -16.28 8.84
CA GLY A 234 7.10 -16.45 7.98
C GLY A 234 6.73 -16.51 6.50
N LYS A 235 5.76 -17.36 6.12
CA LYS A 235 5.29 -17.48 4.73
C LYS A 235 4.69 -16.19 4.17
N LYS A 236 3.93 -15.44 4.98
CA LYS A 236 3.35 -14.16 4.55
C LYS A 236 4.43 -13.08 4.40
N ALA A 237 5.39 -13.03 5.31
CA ALA A 237 6.53 -12.11 5.20
C ALA A 237 7.35 -12.42 3.95
N ASP A 238 7.62 -13.71 3.69
CA ASP A 238 8.35 -14.16 2.50
C ASP A 238 7.65 -13.73 1.19
N LEU A 239 6.35 -14.00 1.04
CA LEU A 239 5.58 -13.59 -0.14
C LEU A 239 5.64 -12.08 -0.41
N LEU A 240 5.52 -11.26 0.63
CA LEU A 240 5.50 -9.80 0.50
C LEU A 240 6.90 -9.27 0.13
N LEU A 241 7.94 -9.79 0.77
CA LEU A 241 9.33 -9.44 0.48
C LEU A 241 9.75 -9.89 -0.93
N GLY A 242 9.38 -11.10 -1.34
CA GLY A 242 9.61 -11.63 -2.69
C GLY A 242 8.94 -10.76 -3.75
N THR A 243 7.71 -10.31 -3.51
CA THR A 243 6.99 -9.43 -4.44
C THR A 243 7.64 -8.04 -4.54
N MET A 244 8.10 -7.47 -3.43
CA MET A 244 8.83 -6.19 -3.41
C MET A 244 10.14 -6.26 -4.17
N LEU A 245 10.95 -7.31 -3.92
CA LEU A 245 12.20 -7.53 -4.63
C LEU A 245 11.97 -7.73 -6.12
N PHE A 246 10.99 -8.56 -6.50
CA PHE A 246 10.66 -8.80 -7.90
C PHE A 246 10.22 -7.51 -8.62
N ARG A 247 9.38 -6.69 -7.97
CA ARG A 247 8.96 -5.39 -8.52
C ARG A 247 10.13 -4.42 -8.66
N GLN A 248 11.04 -4.38 -7.69
CA GLN A 248 12.24 -3.54 -7.77
C GLN A 248 13.14 -3.99 -8.91
N VAL A 249 13.35 -5.30 -9.08
CA VAL A 249 14.14 -5.87 -10.20
C VAL A 249 13.54 -5.48 -11.55
N LEU A 250 12.22 -5.60 -11.70
CA LEU A 250 11.51 -5.22 -12.93
C LEU A 250 11.50 -3.71 -13.20
N GLY A 251 11.64 -2.88 -12.15
CA GLY A 251 11.64 -1.43 -12.24
C GLY A 251 13.01 -0.80 -12.53
N ILE A 252 14.09 -1.58 -12.54
CA ILE A 252 15.44 -1.07 -12.84
C ILE A 252 15.49 -0.63 -14.29
N ARG A 253 15.74 0.68 -14.51
CA ARG A 253 16.00 1.23 -15.83
C ARG A 253 17.28 0.61 -16.40
N MET A 254 17.25 0.27 -17.69
CA MET A 254 18.34 -0.39 -18.42
C MET A 254 19.68 0.41 -18.39
N GLU A 255 19.60 1.71 -18.11
CA GLU A 255 20.72 2.66 -17.99
C GLU A 255 21.59 2.41 -16.72
N SER A 256 21.03 1.76 -15.70
CA SER A 256 21.66 1.47 -14.40
C SER A 256 21.91 -0.02 -14.17
N LYS A 257 22.07 -0.80 -15.25
CA LYS A 257 22.37 -2.23 -15.20
C LYS A 257 23.79 -2.45 -14.62
N PRO A 258 23.97 -3.23 -13.54
CA PRO A 258 25.30 -3.58 -13.05
C PRO A 258 26.08 -4.34 -14.13
N GLN A 259 27.40 -4.17 -14.17
CA GLN A 259 28.27 -4.72 -15.24
C GLN A 259 28.30 -6.27 -15.32
N SER A 260 27.68 -6.99 -14.38
CA SER A 260 27.63 -8.45 -14.36
C SER A 260 26.32 -8.95 -13.77
N SER A 261 25.66 -9.88 -14.48
CA SER A 261 24.48 -10.62 -14.00
C SER A 261 24.75 -11.40 -12.71
N GLY A 262 26.02 -11.76 -12.44
CA GLY A 262 26.42 -12.50 -11.23
C GLY A 262 26.48 -11.64 -9.97
N ALA A 263 26.92 -10.38 -10.08
CA ALA A 263 26.94 -9.45 -8.94
C ALA A 263 25.52 -9.08 -8.49
N PHE A 264 24.60 -8.92 -9.45
CA PHE A 264 23.19 -8.69 -9.16
C PHE A 264 22.50 -9.89 -8.50
N ALA A 265 22.83 -11.11 -8.96
CA ALA A 265 22.35 -12.35 -8.33
C ALA A 265 22.87 -12.49 -6.90
N ASN A 266 24.12 -12.11 -6.62
CA ASN A 266 24.68 -12.16 -5.27
C ASN A 266 24.04 -11.10 -4.35
N GLN A 267 23.77 -9.90 -4.86
CA GLN A 267 23.04 -8.86 -4.12
C GLN A 267 21.63 -9.33 -3.75
N LEU A 268 20.93 -9.98 -4.69
CA LEU A 268 19.61 -10.55 -4.45
C LEU A 268 19.65 -11.66 -3.38
N ARG A 269 20.70 -12.50 -3.41
CA ARG A 269 20.93 -13.55 -2.41
C ARG A 269 21.26 -12.98 -1.02
N GLU A 270 21.95 -11.85 -0.94
CA GLU A 270 22.18 -11.16 0.34
C GLU A 270 20.88 -10.66 0.97
N PHE A 271 19.96 -10.11 0.16
CA PHE A 271 18.61 -9.76 0.64
C PHE A 271 17.80 -10.98 1.06
N GLU A 272 17.97 -12.11 0.38
CA GLU A 272 17.35 -13.39 0.74
C GLU A 272 17.91 -13.95 2.06
N SER A 273 19.20 -13.79 2.31
CA SER A 273 19.84 -14.14 3.60
C SER A 273 19.32 -13.27 4.75
N VAL A 274 19.17 -11.96 4.54
CA VAL A 274 18.57 -11.06 5.55
C VAL A 274 17.09 -11.41 5.79
N ARG A 275 16.35 -11.78 4.73
CA ARG A 275 14.99 -12.31 4.84
C ARG A 275 14.96 -13.57 5.71
N ASP A 276 15.83 -14.54 5.43
CA ASP A 276 15.89 -15.82 6.14
C ASP A 276 16.32 -15.64 7.60
N PHE A 277 17.17 -14.66 7.89
CA PHE A 277 17.55 -14.32 9.27
C PHE A 277 16.38 -13.73 10.07
N VAL A 278 15.54 -12.91 9.43
CA VAL A 278 14.38 -12.26 10.07
C VAL A 278 13.21 -13.23 10.21
N THR A 279 13.04 -14.15 9.26
CA THR A 279 11.93 -15.13 9.26
C THR A 279 12.28 -16.45 9.95
N SER A 280 13.52 -16.91 9.93
CA SER A 280 13.93 -18.16 10.56
C SER A 280 14.50 -17.92 11.96
N ALA A 281 14.01 -18.69 12.94
CA ALA A 281 14.48 -18.87 14.31
C ALA A 281 14.68 -17.62 15.18
N THR A 282 15.41 -16.59 14.74
CA THR A 282 15.76 -15.37 15.48
C THR A 282 14.53 -14.66 16.05
N LEU A 283 13.44 -14.56 15.29
CA LEU A 283 12.22 -13.89 15.72
C LEU A 283 11.46 -14.69 16.79
N SER A 284 11.55 -16.02 16.74
CA SER A 284 11.04 -16.89 17.80
C SER A 284 11.87 -16.74 19.07
N THR A 285 13.20 -16.76 18.95
CA THR A 285 14.12 -16.57 20.09
C THR A 285 13.95 -15.21 20.75
N LEU A 286 13.74 -14.15 19.96
CA LEU A 286 13.46 -12.82 20.48
C LEU A 286 12.13 -12.76 21.25
N SER A 287 11.12 -13.52 20.79
CA SER A 287 9.86 -13.66 21.51
C SER A 287 9.98 -14.45 22.82
N ASP A 288 11.01 -15.29 22.97
CA ASP A 288 11.25 -16.07 24.19
C ASP A 288 12.03 -15.30 25.27
N LEU A 289 12.80 -14.29 24.87
CA LEU A 289 13.59 -13.43 25.75
C LEU A 289 12.81 -12.82 26.94
N PRO A 290 11.60 -12.22 26.78
CA PRO A 290 10.84 -11.72 27.92
C PRO A 290 10.42 -12.81 28.92
N PHE A 291 10.24 -14.06 28.45
CA PHE A 291 9.91 -15.19 29.33
C PHE A 291 11.12 -15.68 30.11
N CYS A 292 12.33 -15.49 29.59
CA CYS A 292 13.55 -15.76 30.36
C CYS A 292 13.60 -14.90 31.64
N ALA A 293 13.24 -13.62 31.54
CA ALA A 293 13.12 -12.74 32.70
C ALA A 293 12.02 -13.19 33.68
N LEU A 294 10.87 -13.63 33.15
CA LEU A 294 9.79 -14.22 33.96
C LEU A 294 10.27 -15.47 34.72
N PHE A 295 10.99 -16.39 34.07
CA PHE A 295 11.55 -17.57 34.73
C PHE A 295 12.57 -17.20 35.81
N LEU A 296 13.48 -16.25 35.56
CA LEU A 296 14.40 -15.74 36.57
C LEU A 296 13.63 -15.16 37.77
N PHE A 297 12.58 -14.38 37.52
CA PHE A 297 11.74 -13.84 38.59
C PHE A 297 11.06 -14.94 39.41
N ILE A 298 10.53 -15.99 38.78
CA ILE A 298 9.92 -17.11 39.50
C ILE A 298 10.96 -17.92 40.28
N ILE A 299 12.14 -18.16 39.70
CA ILE A 299 13.25 -18.81 40.42
C ILE A 299 13.66 -17.99 41.64
N TYR A 300 13.71 -16.66 41.51
CA TYR A 300 13.96 -15.77 42.65
C TYR A 300 12.89 -15.92 43.74
N LEU A 301 11.61 -16.01 43.38
CA LEU A 301 10.53 -16.21 44.36
C LEU A 301 10.61 -17.57 45.06
N VAL A 302 10.98 -18.64 44.35
CA VAL A 302 10.99 -20.01 44.89
C VAL A 302 12.29 -20.34 45.63
N ALA A 303 13.44 -19.94 45.07
CA ALA A 303 14.78 -20.33 45.52
C ALA A 303 15.63 -19.16 46.05
N GLY A 304 15.10 -17.93 46.04
CA GLY A 304 15.74 -16.74 46.61
C GLY A 304 17.08 -16.41 45.94
N PRO A 305 18.20 -16.38 46.68
CA PRO A 305 19.52 -16.02 46.14
C PRO A 305 20.05 -16.96 45.05
N LEU A 306 19.53 -18.18 44.93
CA LEU A 306 20.00 -19.14 43.93
C LEU A 306 19.79 -18.65 42.49
N VAL A 307 18.90 -17.67 42.25
CA VAL A 307 18.72 -17.05 40.93
C VAL A 307 19.99 -16.41 40.38
N LEU A 308 20.93 -16.01 41.25
CA LEU A 308 22.20 -15.41 40.84
C LEU A 308 23.02 -16.36 39.96
N VAL A 309 22.85 -17.68 40.13
CA VAL A 309 23.55 -18.69 39.33
C VAL A 309 23.13 -18.61 37.85
N PRO A 310 21.85 -18.81 37.47
CA PRO A 310 21.42 -18.63 36.08
C PRO A 310 21.58 -17.19 35.58
N LEU A 311 21.43 -16.18 36.45
CA LEU A 311 21.63 -14.78 36.08
C LEU A 311 23.06 -14.48 35.59
N CYS A 312 24.08 -15.10 36.20
CA CYS A 312 25.46 -15.00 35.74
C CYS A 312 25.78 -15.98 34.60
N ALA A 313 25.18 -17.17 34.59
CA ALA A 313 25.44 -18.18 33.57
C ALA A 313 24.95 -17.76 32.18
N VAL A 314 23.76 -17.16 32.07
CA VAL A 314 23.19 -16.69 30.79
C VAL A 314 24.14 -15.75 30.04
N PRO A 315 24.64 -14.63 30.61
CA PRO A 315 25.54 -13.73 29.92
C PRO A 315 26.90 -14.38 29.61
N ILE A 316 27.42 -15.26 30.46
CA ILE A 316 28.65 -16.01 30.18
C ILE A 316 28.48 -16.89 28.94
N ILE A 317 27.38 -17.64 28.85
CA ILE A 317 27.07 -18.48 27.68
C ILE A 317 26.94 -17.60 26.42
N LEU A 318 26.30 -16.44 26.53
CA LEU A 318 26.10 -15.51 25.42
C LEU A 318 27.44 -14.94 24.91
N ILE A 319 28.34 -14.56 25.82
CA ILE A 319 29.70 -14.10 25.49
C ILE A 319 30.49 -15.21 24.82
N VAL A 320 30.47 -16.44 25.36
CA VAL A 320 31.18 -17.57 24.77
C VAL A 320 30.62 -17.88 23.38
N SER A 321 29.29 -17.87 23.21
CA SER A 321 28.65 -18.09 21.92
C SER A 321 29.05 -17.04 20.89
N LEU A 322 29.11 -15.76 21.28
CA LEU A 322 29.57 -14.66 20.41
C LEU A 322 31.04 -14.82 20.02
N CYS A 323 31.91 -15.15 20.98
CA CYS A 323 33.33 -15.39 20.71
C CYS A 323 33.56 -16.58 19.77
N VAL A 324 32.75 -17.63 19.85
CA VAL A 324 32.83 -18.80 18.96
C VAL A 324 32.28 -18.50 17.56
N GLN A 325 31.26 -17.65 17.45
CA GLN A 325 30.67 -17.28 16.15
C GLN A 325 31.52 -16.26 15.38
N TRP A 326 32.28 -15.41 16.07
CA TRP A 326 33.13 -14.40 15.42
C TRP A 326 34.16 -14.95 14.41
N PRO A 327 34.84 -16.09 14.64
CA PRO A 327 35.75 -16.67 13.64
C PRO A 327 35.05 -17.37 12.45
N LEU A 328 33.72 -17.45 12.42
CA LEU A 328 32.92 -18.10 11.37
C LEU A 328 32.13 -17.11 10.48
N ALA A 329 32.15 -15.81 10.82
CA ALA A 329 31.51 -14.72 10.06
C ALA A 329 32.53 -13.94 9.23
#